data_AF-A0A9X0W8Q1-F1
#
_entry.id   AF-A0A9X0W8Q1-F1
#
_cell.length_a   1.000
_cell.length_b   1.000
_cell.length_c   1.000
_cell.angle_alpha   90.00
_cell.angle_beta   90.00
_cell.angle_gamma   90.00
#
_symmetry.space_group_name_H-M   'P 1'
#
loop_
_entity.id
_entity.type
_entity.pdbx_description
1 polymer ?
#
loop_
_entity_poly.entity_id
_entity_poly.type
_entity_poly.pdbx_seq_one_letter_code
_entity_poly.pdbx_strand_id
1 'polypeptide(L)'
;MILNAIIDEQVYTLNVPDPVIERGAEFFDQLDRDMDQGWQMSREWVEAPDRLQRCQIIADKLLTALEKENEKLGMLMAGYILSRLPQVESVELDLQGEIQNNQFRFSEAPGLDDAGARQTTPHEKPASPAASNGATETGAASGAGGGAAAAAAAAAHSDLPSGLNKMQAMAQAGQDVTQVFKVGKAYRFSVMDHASGNWQDSPLIATEAEAERLRQQAFKARYEALQQP
;
A
#
# COMPACT_ATOMS: atom_id res chain seq x y z
N MET A 1 -15.83 2.64 -11.40
CA MET A 1 -16.03 3.39 -10.13
C MET A 1 -14.75 4.10 -9.68
N ILE A 2 -14.82 5.11 -8.80
CA ILE A 2 -13.65 5.88 -8.32
C ILE A 2 -13.59 5.82 -6.79
N LEU A 3 -12.40 5.59 -6.25
CA LEU A 3 -12.08 5.73 -4.82
C LEU A 3 -10.92 6.70 -4.65
N ASN A 4 -11.06 7.70 -3.78
CA ASN A 4 -9.95 8.59 -3.43
C ASN A 4 -9.24 8.08 -2.16
N ALA A 5 -7.99 7.66 -2.28
CA ALA A 5 -7.15 7.32 -1.14
C ALA A 5 -6.35 8.55 -0.71
N ILE A 6 -6.51 8.97 0.54
CA ILE A 6 -5.84 10.14 1.11
C ILE A 6 -4.72 9.63 2.01
N ILE A 7 -3.49 10.01 1.68
CA ILE A 7 -2.27 9.66 2.43
C ILE A 7 -1.59 10.97 2.77
N ASP A 8 -1.43 11.26 4.06
CA ASP A 8 -1.06 12.59 4.57
C ASP A 8 -1.95 13.70 3.95
N GLU A 9 -1.37 14.58 3.13
CA GLU A 9 -2.06 15.67 2.43
C GLU A 9 -2.28 15.37 0.94
N GLN A 10 -1.89 14.17 0.47
CA GLN A 10 -1.97 13.78 -0.93
C GLN A 10 -3.21 12.94 -1.21
N VAL A 11 -3.89 13.27 -2.32
CA VAL A 11 -5.08 12.53 -2.78
C VAL A 11 -4.70 11.68 -3.99
N TYR A 12 -4.84 10.37 -3.85
CA TYR A 12 -4.63 9.38 -4.89
C TYR A 12 -5.97 8.90 -5.43
N THR A 13 -6.30 9.29 -6.65
CA THR A 13 -7.54 8.87 -7.31
C THR A 13 -7.36 7.50 -7.96
N LEU A 14 -8.01 6.48 -7.39
CA LEU A 14 -8.02 5.12 -7.89
C LEU A 14 -9.26 4.91 -8.75
N ASN A 15 -9.07 4.87 -10.07
CA ASN A 15 -10.15 4.53 -11.00
C ASN A 15 -10.22 3.00 -11.15
N VAL A 16 -11.20 2.39 -10.48
CA VAL A 16 -11.43 0.96 -10.49
C VAL A 16 -12.46 0.62 -11.57
N PRO A 17 -12.07 -0.08 -12.66
CA PRO A 17 -13.02 -0.49 -13.68
C PRO A 17 -14.03 -1.51 -13.14
N ASP A 18 -15.29 -1.41 -13.56
CA ASP A 18 -16.35 -2.34 -13.14
C ASP A 18 -16.00 -3.82 -13.38
N PRO A 19 -15.31 -4.21 -14.49
CA PRO A 19 -14.89 -5.59 -14.67
C PRO A 19 -13.89 -6.11 -13.62
N VAL A 20 -13.16 -5.23 -12.94
CA VAL A 20 -12.27 -5.62 -11.82
C VAL A 20 -13.12 -5.99 -10.61
N ILE A 21 -14.20 -5.26 -10.36
CA ILE A 21 -15.11 -5.52 -9.24
C ILE A 21 -15.90 -6.80 -9.51
N GLU A 22 -16.42 -6.98 -10.73
CA GLU A 22 -17.17 -8.18 -11.12
C GLU A 22 -16.30 -9.45 -11.07
N ARG A 23 -15.11 -9.42 -11.69
CA ARG A 23 -14.21 -10.59 -11.72
C ARG A 23 -13.49 -10.80 -10.39
N GLY A 24 -13.37 -9.75 -9.57
CA GLY A 24 -12.77 -9.81 -8.25
C GLY A 24 -13.68 -10.39 -7.17
N ALA A 25 -14.97 -10.63 -7.45
CA ALA A 25 -15.94 -11.08 -6.46
C ALA A 25 -15.49 -12.32 -5.67
N GLU A 26 -15.00 -13.36 -6.35
CA GLU A 26 -14.51 -14.59 -5.69
C GLU A 26 -13.32 -14.31 -4.77
N PHE A 27 -12.44 -13.40 -5.17
CA PHE A 27 -11.29 -12.97 -4.37
C PHE A 27 -11.74 -12.14 -3.16
N PHE A 28 -12.74 -11.28 -3.32
CA PHE A 28 -13.32 -10.51 -2.22
C PHE A 28 -14.00 -11.43 -1.20
N ASP A 29 -14.71 -12.44 -1.66
CA ASP A 29 -15.33 -13.45 -0.81
C ASP A 29 -14.29 -14.32 -0.09
N GLN A 30 -13.10 -14.52 -0.69
CA GLN A 30 -11.98 -15.17 -0.01
C GLN A 30 -11.41 -14.28 1.10
N LEU A 31 -11.21 -12.98 0.85
CA LEU A 31 -10.76 -12.04 1.88
C LEU A 31 -11.73 -11.98 3.06
N ASP A 32 -13.05 -12.00 2.78
CA ASP A 32 -14.06 -12.06 3.83
C ASP A 32 -13.94 -13.33 4.68
N ARG A 33 -13.78 -14.49 4.04
CA ARG A 33 -13.60 -15.77 4.74
C ARG A 33 -12.30 -15.82 5.54
N ASP A 34 -11.24 -15.19 5.06
CA ASP A 34 -9.97 -15.09 5.79
C ASP A 34 -10.16 -14.20 7.05
N MET A 35 -10.89 -13.09 6.93
CA MET A 35 -11.19 -12.21 8.06
C MET A 35 -12.20 -12.83 9.05
N ASP A 36 -13.07 -13.74 8.60
CA ASP A 36 -13.98 -14.51 9.48
C ASP A 36 -13.24 -15.42 10.48
N GLN A 37 -11.95 -15.69 10.27
CA GLN A 37 -11.11 -16.47 11.19
C GLN A 37 -10.57 -15.63 12.36
N GLY A 38 -10.91 -14.35 12.39
CA GLY A 38 -10.35 -13.37 13.29
C GLY A 38 -9.12 -12.70 12.70
N TRP A 39 -8.90 -11.45 13.09
CA TRP A 39 -7.81 -10.62 12.57
C TRP A 39 -7.16 -9.83 13.70
N GLN A 40 -5.83 -9.72 13.63
CA GLN A 40 -5.09 -8.80 14.49
C GLN A 40 -5.16 -7.38 13.91
N MET A 41 -6.06 -6.56 14.45
CA MET A 41 -6.16 -5.14 14.12
C MET A 41 -5.22 -4.34 15.02
N SER A 42 -3.99 -4.16 14.56
CA SER A 42 -2.90 -3.51 15.29
C SER A 42 -2.58 -4.23 16.61
N ARG A 43 -3.01 -3.70 17.76
CA ARG A 43 -2.75 -4.32 19.07
C ARG A 43 -3.90 -5.17 19.57
N GLU A 44 -5.04 -5.10 18.91
CA GLU A 44 -6.28 -5.78 19.30
C GLU A 44 -6.54 -6.98 18.41
N TRP A 45 -6.99 -8.07 19.00
CA TRP A 45 -7.49 -9.22 18.27
C TRP A 45 -9.01 -9.14 18.16
N VAL A 46 -9.53 -9.14 16.93
CA VAL A 46 -10.97 -9.10 16.66
C VAL A 46 -11.38 -10.44 16.07
N GLU A 47 -12.21 -11.21 16.80
CA GLU A 47 -12.62 -12.56 16.39
C GLU A 47 -13.50 -12.57 15.14
N ALA A 48 -14.37 -11.57 14.98
CA ALA A 48 -15.28 -11.46 13.84
C ALA A 48 -15.41 -9.99 13.43
N PRO A 49 -14.49 -9.47 12.58
CA PRO A 49 -14.53 -8.10 12.13
C PRO A 49 -15.84 -7.81 11.39
N ASP A 50 -16.50 -6.71 11.77
CA ASP A 50 -17.69 -6.23 11.07
C ASP A 50 -17.34 -5.66 9.68
N ARG A 51 -18.35 -5.26 8.92
CA ARG A 51 -18.18 -4.75 7.55
C ARG A 51 -17.23 -3.55 7.48
N LEU A 52 -17.31 -2.63 8.44
CA LEU A 52 -16.48 -1.43 8.46
C LEU A 52 -15.04 -1.81 8.83
N GLN A 53 -14.86 -2.63 9.87
CA GLN A 53 -13.56 -3.14 10.30
C GLN A 53 -12.84 -3.94 9.22
N ARG A 54 -13.57 -4.77 8.45
CA ARG A 54 -13.03 -5.43 7.26
C ARG A 54 -12.51 -4.43 6.25
N CYS A 55 -13.27 -3.39 5.96
CA CYS A 55 -12.82 -2.34 5.06
C CYS A 55 -11.58 -1.62 5.61
N GLN A 56 -11.48 -1.39 6.92
CA GLN A 56 -10.28 -0.83 7.56
C GLN A 56 -9.05 -1.73 7.40
N ILE A 57 -9.21 -3.05 7.56
CA ILE A 57 -8.16 -4.05 7.30
C ILE A 57 -7.72 -4.00 5.82
N ILE A 58 -8.68 -3.92 4.90
CA ILE A 58 -8.38 -3.83 3.47
C ILE A 58 -7.76 -2.47 3.10
N ALA A 59 -8.11 -1.39 3.80
CA ALA A 59 -7.50 -0.07 3.63
C ALA A 59 -6.01 -0.09 4.04
N ASP A 60 -5.65 -0.76 5.12
CA ASP A 60 -4.24 -1.00 5.49
C ASP A 60 -3.48 -1.80 4.42
N LYS A 61 -4.11 -2.84 3.86
CA LYS A 61 -3.54 -3.58 2.72
C LYS A 61 -3.42 -2.73 1.46
N LEU A 62 -4.38 -1.82 1.22
CA LEU A 62 -4.33 -0.87 0.13
C LEU A 62 -3.15 0.07 0.30
N LEU A 63 -2.94 0.64 1.50
CA LEU A 63 -1.78 1.47 1.81
C LEU A 63 -0.48 0.73 1.48
N THR A 64 -0.32 -0.49 2.00
CA THR A 64 0.85 -1.34 1.72
C THR A 64 1.04 -1.59 0.22
N ALA A 65 -0.05 -1.79 -0.53
CA ALA A 65 0.02 -2.00 -1.97
C ALA A 65 0.45 -0.73 -2.72
N LEU A 66 0.00 0.45 -2.28
CA LEU A 66 0.41 1.74 -2.85
C LEU A 66 1.88 2.04 -2.56
N GLU A 67 2.34 1.83 -1.33
CA GLU A 67 3.75 2.01 -0.94
C GLU A 67 4.69 1.08 -1.73
N LYS A 68 4.22 -0.12 -2.07
CA LYS A 68 4.96 -1.11 -2.87
C LYS A 68 4.75 -0.95 -4.38
N GLU A 69 4.05 0.09 -4.82
CA GLU A 69 3.71 0.35 -6.22
C GLU A 69 3.03 -0.87 -6.90
N ASN A 70 2.29 -1.66 -6.12
CA ASN A 70 1.57 -2.82 -6.61
C ASN A 70 0.17 -2.42 -7.06
N GLU A 71 0.11 -1.81 -8.24
CA GLU A 71 -1.12 -1.27 -8.83
C GLU A 71 -2.24 -2.31 -8.92
N LYS A 72 -1.93 -3.56 -9.28
CA LYS A 72 -2.95 -4.62 -9.42
C LYS A 72 -3.58 -4.98 -8.08
N LEU A 73 -2.75 -5.15 -7.06
CA LEU A 73 -3.24 -5.44 -5.71
C LEU A 73 -4.00 -4.23 -5.16
N GLY A 74 -3.47 -3.02 -5.33
CA GLY A 74 -4.14 -1.78 -4.92
C GLY A 74 -5.50 -1.62 -5.58
N MET A 75 -5.61 -1.93 -6.87
CA MET A 75 -6.89 -1.87 -7.61
C MET A 75 -7.89 -2.91 -7.10
N LEU A 76 -7.43 -4.12 -6.72
CA LEU A 76 -8.28 -5.12 -6.09
C LEU A 76 -8.73 -4.70 -4.68
N MET A 77 -7.84 -4.11 -3.86
CA MET A 77 -8.20 -3.61 -2.52
C MET A 77 -9.20 -2.46 -2.62
N ALA A 78 -8.98 -1.51 -3.53
CA ALA A 78 -9.93 -0.43 -3.81
C ALA A 78 -11.27 -0.99 -4.33
N GLY A 79 -11.24 -1.99 -5.20
CA GLY A 79 -12.44 -2.69 -5.69
C GLY A 79 -13.22 -3.39 -4.58
N TYR A 80 -12.53 -4.03 -3.62
CA TYR A 80 -13.16 -4.61 -2.44
C TYR A 80 -13.88 -3.52 -1.62
N ILE A 81 -13.19 -2.42 -1.32
CA ILE A 81 -13.75 -1.32 -0.53
C ILE A 81 -15.00 -0.75 -1.22
N LEU A 82 -14.95 -0.53 -2.54
CA LEU A 82 -16.11 -0.03 -3.31
C LEU A 82 -17.25 -1.05 -3.37
N SER A 83 -16.94 -2.35 -3.47
CA SER A 83 -17.95 -3.44 -3.45
C SER A 83 -18.65 -3.54 -2.10
N ARG A 84 -17.87 -3.49 -1.01
CA ARG A 84 -18.39 -3.58 0.35
C ARG A 84 -18.85 -2.24 0.90
N LEU A 85 -18.54 -1.09 0.34
CA LEU A 85 -19.05 0.22 0.77
C LEU A 85 -19.43 1.05 -0.46
N PRO A 86 -20.58 0.80 -1.10
CA PRO A 86 -20.92 1.41 -2.40
C PRO A 86 -21.12 2.94 -2.35
N GLN A 87 -21.28 3.52 -1.16
CA GLN A 87 -21.45 4.97 -0.96
C GLN A 87 -20.13 5.68 -0.59
N VAL A 88 -19.03 4.94 -0.46
CA VAL A 88 -17.74 5.51 -0.09
C VAL A 88 -17.20 6.38 -1.22
N GLU A 89 -16.66 7.52 -0.86
CA GLU A 89 -16.03 8.47 -1.77
C GLU A 89 -14.52 8.50 -1.57
N SER A 90 -14.09 8.54 -0.30
CA SER A 90 -12.68 8.55 0.05
C SER A 90 -12.37 7.69 1.27
N VAL A 91 -11.12 7.26 1.34
CA VAL A 91 -10.52 6.61 2.50
C VAL A 91 -9.30 7.41 2.93
N GLU A 92 -9.24 7.79 4.19
CA GLU A 92 -8.09 8.41 4.85
C GLU A 92 -7.27 7.29 5.50
N LEU A 93 -6.03 7.11 5.03
CA LEU A 93 -5.15 6.00 5.42
C LEU A 93 -4.21 6.43 6.56
N ASP A 94 -4.14 5.61 7.61
CA ASP A 94 -3.26 5.83 8.75
C ASP A 94 -1.86 5.27 8.49
N LEU A 95 -0.85 6.15 8.49
CA LEU A 95 0.56 5.79 8.28
C LEU A 95 1.26 5.24 9.53
N GLN A 96 0.62 5.29 10.70
CA GLN A 96 1.21 4.79 11.95
C GLN A 96 0.98 3.29 12.14
N GLY A 97 0.23 2.66 11.23
CA GLY A 97 -0.12 1.24 11.30
C GLY A 97 -1.23 0.94 12.30
N GLU A 98 -1.98 1.96 12.73
CA GLU A 98 -3.16 1.80 13.56
C GLU A 98 -4.37 1.60 12.63
N ILE A 99 -4.66 0.34 12.27
CA ILE A 99 -5.68 -0.06 11.29
C ILE A 99 -7.05 0.56 11.62
N GLN A 100 -7.36 0.71 12.90
CA GLN A 100 -8.61 1.29 13.40
C GLN A 100 -8.77 2.78 13.06
N ASN A 101 -7.67 3.49 12.79
CA ASN A 101 -7.67 4.91 12.42
C ASN A 101 -7.93 5.14 10.92
N ASN A 102 -7.99 4.08 10.11
CA ASN A 102 -8.42 4.20 8.72
C ASN A 102 -9.88 4.67 8.68
N GLN A 103 -10.14 5.83 8.08
CA GLN A 103 -11.45 6.49 8.09
C GLN A 103 -12.06 6.54 6.69
N PHE A 104 -13.37 6.37 6.61
CA PHE A 104 -14.12 6.40 5.34
C PHE A 104 -15.04 7.61 5.29
N ARG A 105 -14.97 8.35 4.19
CA ARG A 105 -15.92 9.42 3.86
C ARG A 105 -16.92 8.87 2.87
N PHE A 106 -18.20 9.07 3.18
CA PHE A 106 -19.30 8.68 2.31
C PHE A 106 -19.80 9.89 1.55
N SER A 107 -20.14 9.68 0.28
CA SER A 107 -20.80 10.69 -0.53
C SER A 107 -22.17 11.00 0.07
N GLU A 108 -22.38 12.27 0.45
CA GLU A 108 -23.67 12.74 0.91
C GLU A 108 -24.63 12.71 -0.29
N ALA A 109 -25.64 11.84 -0.24
CA ALA A 109 -26.66 11.80 -1.29
C ALA A 109 -27.32 13.19 -1.37
N PRO A 110 -27.44 13.82 -2.55
CA PRO A 110 -28.09 15.11 -2.66
C PRO A 110 -29.59 14.92 -2.43
N GLY A 111 -30.09 15.31 -1.26
CA GLY A 111 -31.51 15.59 -1.04
C GLY A 111 -32.04 15.30 0.36
N LEU A 112 -31.86 16.26 1.27
CA LEU A 112 -32.96 16.96 1.94
C LEU A 112 -32.43 18.32 2.47
N ASP A 113 -32.87 19.35 1.77
CA ASP A 113 -33.09 20.74 2.15
C ASP A 113 -32.96 21.14 3.64
N ASP A 114 -32.19 22.22 3.83
CA ASP A 114 -32.43 23.38 4.71
C ASP A 114 -32.86 23.12 6.17
N ALA A 115 -31.87 23.12 7.07
CA ALA A 115 -32.06 23.69 8.40
C ALA A 115 -30.73 24.20 8.95
N GLY A 116 -30.53 25.51 8.88
CA GLY A 116 -29.44 26.17 9.60
C GLY A 116 -29.55 25.98 11.12
N ALA A 117 -28.43 25.63 11.74
CA ALA A 117 -28.13 25.96 13.13
C ALA A 117 -26.60 25.88 13.30
N ARG A 118 -25.89 27.00 13.12
CA ARG A 118 -25.44 27.86 14.23
C ARG A 118 -24.77 27.07 15.37
N GLN A 119 -23.45 27.24 15.42
CA GLN A 119 -22.60 27.32 16.61
C GLN A 119 -23.39 27.39 17.93
N THR A 120 -23.12 26.45 18.85
CA THR A 120 -22.94 26.73 20.28
C THR A 120 -22.15 25.60 20.94
N THR A 121 -20.87 25.83 21.26
CA THR A 121 -20.37 25.45 22.59
C THR A 121 -20.94 26.47 23.59
N PRO A 122 -21.30 26.11 24.83
CA PRO A 122 -20.27 25.91 25.87
C PRO A 122 -20.61 24.92 27.01
N HIS A 123 -19.53 24.42 27.63
CA HIS A 123 -19.29 24.26 29.08
C HIS A 123 -20.35 23.56 29.96
N GLU A 124 -19.98 22.45 30.63
CA GLU A 124 -19.84 22.43 32.11
C GLU A 124 -19.26 21.09 32.62
N LYS A 125 -18.31 21.20 33.55
CA LYS A 125 -17.72 20.18 34.45
C LYS A 125 -18.38 20.41 35.82
N PRO A 126 -18.73 19.42 36.67
CA PRO A 126 -17.78 18.75 37.59
C PRO A 126 -18.24 17.31 37.97
N ALA A 127 -17.64 16.48 38.82
CA ALA A 127 -16.60 16.59 39.83
C ALA A 127 -16.00 15.19 40.05
N SER A 128 -14.74 15.15 40.49
CA SER A 128 -14.10 14.01 41.16
C SER A 128 -14.66 13.88 42.60
N PRO A 129 -14.41 12.76 43.32
CA PRO A 129 -13.20 12.63 44.14
C PRO A 129 -12.53 11.23 44.03
N ALA A 130 -11.20 11.12 43.93
CA ALA A 130 -10.24 10.93 45.05
C ALA A 130 -10.65 9.80 46.03
N ALA A 131 -9.82 8.80 46.39
CA ALA A 131 -8.39 8.84 46.64
C ALA A 131 -7.79 7.42 46.84
N SER A 132 -6.52 7.26 46.42
CA SER A 132 -5.36 6.64 47.12
C SER A 132 -5.45 5.17 47.62
N ASN A 133 -4.41 4.34 47.73
CA ASN A 133 -2.95 4.37 47.67
C ASN A 133 -2.56 2.91 47.31
N GLY A 134 -1.53 2.59 46.55
CA GLY A 134 -0.12 2.71 46.93
C GLY A 134 0.46 1.32 47.19
N ALA A 135 1.52 0.93 46.48
CA ALA A 135 2.57 0.02 46.95
C ALA A 135 3.66 -0.14 45.86
N THR A 136 4.81 0.40 46.21
CA THR A 136 6.16 0.10 45.74
C THR A 136 6.42 -1.40 45.58
N GLU A 137 7.21 -1.81 44.57
CA GLU A 137 8.38 -2.67 44.79
C GLU A 137 9.28 -2.76 43.55
N THR A 138 10.57 -2.84 43.85
CA THR A 138 11.78 -2.83 43.01
C THR A 138 12.24 -4.24 42.63
N GLY A 139 12.93 -4.38 41.49
CA GLY A 139 13.78 -5.52 41.14
C GLY A 139 14.00 -5.60 39.62
N ALA A 140 15.10 -5.09 39.05
CA ALA A 140 16.45 -5.64 38.99
C ALA A 140 16.61 -6.90 38.12
N ALA A 141 17.39 -6.70 37.03
CA ALA A 141 18.39 -7.59 36.44
C ALA A 141 18.02 -8.63 35.36
N SER A 142 18.56 -8.35 34.16
CA SER A 142 19.44 -9.18 33.31
C SER A 142 18.96 -10.53 32.76
N GLY A 143 19.13 -10.69 31.44
CA GLY A 143 19.22 -12.00 30.79
C GLY A 143 19.51 -11.87 29.30
N ALA A 144 20.77 -12.02 28.92
CA ALA A 144 21.22 -12.19 27.54
C ALA A 144 20.94 -13.62 27.04
N GLY A 145 20.68 -13.77 25.74
CA GLY A 145 20.63 -15.08 25.08
C GLY A 145 20.50 -14.92 23.57
N GLY A 146 21.62 -15.14 22.85
CA GLY A 146 21.64 -15.24 21.40
C GLY A 146 21.20 -16.62 20.89
N GLY A 147 21.02 -16.74 19.58
CA GLY A 147 20.82 -18.04 18.93
C GLY A 147 20.22 -17.93 17.53
N ALA A 148 21.05 -18.20 16.53
CA ALA A 148 20.69 -18.33 15.13
C ALA A 148 19.96 -19.65 14.82
N ALA A 149 19.09 -19.64 13.81
CA ALA A 149 18.82 -20.72 12.83
C ALA A 149 17.66 -20.23 11.93
N ALA A 150 17.78 -20.04 10.62
CA ALA A 150 18.09 -21.02 9.56
C ALA A 150 17.06 -22.16 9.47
N ALA A 151 16.07 -21.99 8.60
CA ALA A 151 15.29 -23.02 7.87
C ALA A 151 14.09 -22.31 7.20
N ALA A 152 13.61 -22.61 6.01
CA ALA A 152 13.99 -23.57 4.98
C ALA A 152 13.15 -23.30 3.72
N ALA A 153 13.62 -23.88 2.62
CA ALA A 153 12.84 -24.40 1.49
C ALA A 153 12.09 -23.41 0.58
N ALA A 154 12.64 -23.25 -0.62
CA ALA A 154 11.85 -23.51 -1.84
C ALA A 154 12.77 -24.14 -2.89
N ALA A 155 12.66 -25.46 -2.98
CA ALA A 155 13.23 -26.23 -4.08
C ALA A 155 12.39 -26.04 -5.35
N ALA A 156 13.11 -26.04 -6.47
CA ALA A 156 12.71 -26.57 -7.77
C ALA A 156 11.47 -25.99 -8.48
N HIS A 157 11.72 -25.32 -9.60
CA HIS A 157 11.20 -25.77 -10.90
C HIS A 157 12.21 -25.40 -12.00
N SER A 158 12.88 -26.42 -12.54
CA SER A 158 13.52 -26.37 -13.86
C SER A 158 12.57 -27.04 -14.86
N ASP A 159 12.35 -26.42 -16.02
CA ASP A 159 12.25 -26.99 -17.39
C ASP A 159 11.37 -26.13 -18.35
N LEU A 160 12.04 -25.16 -19.03
CA LEU A 160 11.93 -24.55 -20.40
C LEU A 160 10.56 -24.40 -21.14
N PRO A 161 10.32 -23.40 -22.04
CA PRO A 161 11.27 -22.56 -22.79
C PRO A 161 11.02 -21.03 -22.76
N SER A 162 12.12 -20.27 -22.89
CA SER A 162 12.27 -18.96 -23.56
C SER A 162 11.34 -17.78 -23.17
N GLY A 163 11.94 -16.76 -22.55
CA GLY A 163 11.32 -15.50 -22.10
C GLY A 163 11.03 -15.48 -20.60
N LEU A 164 11.56 -14.48 -19.87
CA LEU A 164 11.17 -14.27 -18.47
C LEU A 164 9.66 -14.01 -18.44
N ASN A 165 8.90 -14.71 -17.58
CA ASN A 165 7.46 -14.48 -17.42
C ASN A 165 7.21 -12.97 -17.23
N LYS A 166 6.16 -12.41 -17.87
CA LYS A 166 5.89 -10.96 -17.93
C LYS A 166 6.05 -10.21 -16.59
N MET A 167 5.75 -10.88 -15.48
CA MET A 167 5.88 -10.35 -14.12
C MET A 167 7.35 -10.30 -13.64
N GLN A 168 8.15 -11.34 -13.92
CA GLN A 168 9.59 -11.33 -13.66
C GLN A 168 10.33 -10.35 -14.59
N ALA A 169 9.91 -10.23 -15.85
CA ALA A 169 10.51 -9.28 -16.80
C ALA A 169 10.36 -7.82 -16.34
N MET A 170 9.22 -7.45 -15.72
CA MET A 170 9.02 -6.12 -15.14
C MET A 170 9.90 -5.90 -13.89
N ALA A 171 9.95 -6.89 -12.99
CA ALA A 171 10.77 -6.80 -11.78
C ALA A 171 12.26 -6.68 -12.11
N GLN A 172 12.74 -7.45 -13.10
CA GLN A 172 14.13 -7.39 -13.55
C GLN A 172 14.43 -6.06 -14.26
N ALA A 173 13.56 -5.59 -15.15
CA ALA A 173 13.75 -4.29 -15.80
C ALA A 173 13.82 -3.11 -14.81
N GLY A 174 13.15 -3.22 -13.66
CA GLY A 174 13.25 -2.25 -12.56
C GLY A 174 14.58 -2.28 -11.82
N GLN A 175 15.21 -3.44 -11.70
CA GLN A 175 16.56 -3.59 -11.15
C GLN A 175 17.64 -3.14 -12.15
N ASP A 176 17.33 -3.19 -13.44
CA ASP A 176 18.30 -2.94 -14.51
C ASP A 176 18.43 -1.46 -14.90
N VAL A 177 17.60 -0.58 -14.35
CA VAL A 177 17.61 0.84 -14.70
C VAL A 177 17.47 1.70 -13.45
N THR A 178 18.50 2.46 -13.11
CA THR A 178 18.46 3.36 -11.95
C THR A 178 17.46 4.51 -12.16
N GLN A 179 17.08 5.14 -11.06
CA GLN A 179 16.34 6.40 -11.10
C GLN A 179 17.21 7.49 -11.73
N VAL A 180 16.58 8.52 -12.29
CA VAL A 180 17.32 9.69 -12.80
C VAL A 180 17.95 10.41 -11.61
N PHE A 181 19.25 10.68 -11.70
CA PHE A 181 20.00 11.39 -10.68
C PHE A 181 20.74 12.60 -11.28
N LYS A 182 20.85 13.65 -10.48
CA LYS A 182 21.43 14.94 -10.89
C LYS A 182 22.93 14.98 -10.65
N VAL A 183 23.69 15.39 -11.67
CA VAL A 183 25.15 15.49 -11.63
C VAL A 183 25.61 16.82 -12.22
N GLY A 184 26.06 17.71 -11.34
CA GLY A 184 26.38 19.09 -11.69
C GLY A 184 25.15 19.84 -12.18
N LYS A 185 25.19 20.27 -13.45
CA LYS A 185 24.10 20.98 -14.13
C LYS A 185 23.27 20.08 -15.06
N ALA A 186 23.51 18.78 -15.04
CA ALA A 186 22.87 17.81 -15.91
C ALA A 186 22.30 16.64 -15.11
N TYR A 187 21.57 15.77 -15.79
CA TYR A 187 20.90 14.60 -15.27
C TYR A 187 21.42 13.36 -15.99
N ARG A 188 21.46 12.23 -15.30
CA ARG A 188 21.82 10.93 -15.87
C ARG A 188 21.06 9.79 -15.19
N PHE A 189 21.06 8.64 -15.84
CA PHE A 189 20.59 7.37 -15.31
C PHE A 189 21.59 6.29 -15.75
N SER A 190 21.57 5.14 -15.09
CA SER A 190 22.48 4.02 -15.39
C SER A 190 21.64 2.80 -15.74
N VAL A 191 22.09 2.04 -16.73
CA VAL A 191 21.43 0.81 -17.18
C VAL A 191 22.40 -0.35 -16.99
N MET A 192 21.93 -1.41 -16.33
CA MET A 192 22.66 -2.67 -16.19
C MET A 192 22.67 -3.39 -17.53
N ASP A 193 23.86 -3.76 -17.97
CA ASP A 193 24.04 -4.66 -19.11
C ASP A 193 24.31 -6.08 -18.64
N HIS A 194 23.30 -6.95 -18.70
CA HIS A 194 23.39 -8.36 -18.29
C HIS A 194 24.36 -9.21 -19.12
N ALA A 195 24.66 -8.80 -20.36
CA ALA A 195 25.63 -9.52 -21.18
C ALA A 195 27.07 -9.35 -20.64
N SER A 196 27.35 -8.20 -20.02
CA SER A 196 28.68 -7.85 -19.51
C SER A 196 28.74 -7.69 -17.98
N GLY A 197 27.61 -7.69 -17.30
CA GLY A 197 27.48 -7.43 -15.85
C GLY A 197 27.81 -5.99 -15.44
N ASN A 198 27.88 -5.06 -16.39
CA ASN A 198 28.34 -3.70 -16.16
C ASN A 198 27.21 -2.68 -16.19
N TRP A 199 27.31 -1.65 -15.34
CA TRP A 199 26.46 -0.48 -15.42
C TRP A 199 26.98 0.47 -16.49
N GLN A 200 26.10 0.85 -17.42
CA GLN A 200 26.36 1.85 -18.44
C GLN A 200 25.62 3.13 -18.09
N ASP A 201 26.37 4.22 -17.89
CA ASP A 201 25.80 5.53 -17.61
C ASP A 201 25.29 6.21 -18.88
N SER A 202 24.13 6.86 -18.78
CA SER A 202 23.60 7.72 -19.84
C SER A 202 24.49 8.95 -20.02
N PRO A 203 24.50 9.56 -21.23
CA PRO A 203 25.11 10.86 -21.41
C PRO A 203 24.48 11.91 -20.48
N LEU A 204 25.20 13.03 -20.26
CA LEU A 204 24.72 14.14 -19.46
C LEU A 204 23.57 14.84 -20.18
N ILE A 205 22.37 14.75 -19.61
CA ILE A 205 21.13 15.28 -20.17
C ILE A 205 20.81 16.62 -19.51
N ALA A 206 20.46 17.63 -20.29
CA ALA A 206 20.33 18.99 -19.78
C ALA A 206 19.11 19.18 -18.86
N THR A 207 18.03 18.41 -19.08
CA THR A 207 16.78 18.54 -18.33
C THR A 207 16.34 17.21 -17.74
N GLU A 208 15.68 17.29 -16.59
CA GLU A 208 15.16 16.12 -15.87
C GLU A 208 14.10 15.38 -16.66
N ALA A 209 13.14 16.11 -17.24
CA ALA A 209 12.06 15.54 -18.04
C ALA A 209 12.60 14.78 -19.26
N GLU A 210 13.66 15.29 -19.91
CA GLU A 210 14.31 14.58 -21.02
C GLU A 210 15.05 13.34 -20.54
N ALA A 211 15.66 13.39 -19.35
CA ALA A 211 16.33 12.26 -18.75
C ALA A 211 15.37 11.16 -18.33
N GLU A 212 14.21 11.51 -17.77
CA GLU A 212 13.15 10.56 -17.44
C GLU A 212 12.56 9.93 -18.70
N ARG A 213 12.37 10.70 -19.76
CA ARG A 213 11.88 10.17 -21.04
C ARG A 213 12.87 9.16 -21.64
N LEU A 214 14.16 9.47 -21.63
CA LEU A 214 15.21 8.56 -22.11
C LEU A 214 15.34 7.32 -21.21
N ARG A 215 15.19 7.47 -19.89
CA ARG A 215 15.16 6.38 -18.92
C ARG A 215 13.96 5.45 -19.16
N GLN A 216 12.77 5.99 -19.43
CA GLN A 216 11.59 5.20 -19.78
C GLN A 216 11.79 4.43 -21.10
N GLN A 217 12.46 5.03 -22.09
CA GLN A 217 12.81 4.33 -23.33
C GLN A 217 13.81 3.18 -23.08
N ALA A 218 14.81 3.40 -22.23
CA ALA A 218 15.77 2.36 -21.85
C ALA A 218 15.09 1.21 -21.08
N PHE A 219 14.18 1.54 -20.15
CA PHE A 219 13.37 0.57 -19.43
C PHE A 219 12.50 -0.27 -20.37
N LYS A 220 11.82 0.37 -21.32
CA LYS A 220 11.00 -0.31 -22.33
C LYS A 220 11.84 -1.24 -23.21
N ALA A 221 13.00 -0.79 -23.68
CA ALA A 221 13.90 -1.61 -24.50
C ALA A 221 14.41 -2.84 -23.74
N ARG A 222 14.72 -2.71 -22.44
CA ARG A 222 15.12 -3.84 -21.58
C ARG A 222 13.97 -4.81 -21.33
N TYR A 223 12.78 -4.28 -21.07
CA TYR A 223 11.58 -5.09 -20.93
C TYR A 223 11.29 -5.90 -22.19
N GLU A 224 11.38 -5.28 -23.37
CA GLU A 224 11.20 -5.96 -24.66
C GLU A 224 12.29 -7.02 -24.91
N ALA A 225 13.56 -6.74 -24.56
CA ALA A 225 14.64 -7.71 -24.66
C ALA A 225 14.46 -8.93 -23.73
N LEU A 226 13.94 -8.72 -22.52
CA LEU A 226 13.63 -9.80 -21.56
C LEU A 226 12.40 -10.64 -21.97
N GLN A 227 11.56 -10.10 -22.86
CA GLN A 227 10.41 -10.79 -23.44
C GLN A 227 10.72 -11.55 -24.73
N GLN A 228 11.84 -11.27 -25.38
CA GLN A 228 12.24 -12.04 -26.55
C GLN A 228 12.85 -13.40 -26.12
N PRO A 229 12.42 -14.50 -26.77
CA PRO A 229 12.82 -15.86 -26.41
C PRO A 229 14.29 -16.20 -26.68
#